data_AF-A0A090MWW4-F1
#
_entry.id   AF-A0A090MWW4-F1
#
_cell.length_a   1.000
_cell.length_b   1.000
_cell.length_c   1.000
_cell.angle_alpha   90.00
_cell.angle_beta   90.00
_cell.angle_gamma   90.00
#
_symmetry.space_group_name_H-M   'P 1'
#
loop_
_entity.id
_entity.type
_entity.pdbx_description
1 polymer ?
#
loop_
_entity_poly.entity_id
_entity_poly.type
_entity_poly.pdbx_seq_one_letter_code
_entity_poly.pdbx_strand_id
1 'polypeptide(L)'
;MIQKKFDKNDSFYYAPAAFGLFHYKDAAIIGAILGISTLAITGLTFYFLQNTYHITGILTTITAFVVIVSFIITTILMVIGIVKEKPSLMWPQMTILQFENISLFILGTFSIISMACGTTATKFLFGFLVNVPEIENHLGPIWPFNIAAASFVGCLLCIWFQVLLRGAYDYLLDKEFFEGIEKIELK
;
A
#
# COMPACT_ATOMS: atom_id res chain seq x y z
N MET A 1 27.99 -19.53 23.78
CA MET A 1 27.08 -18.74 22.92
C MET A 1 26.93 -17.38 23.55
N ILE A 2 27.43 -16.32 22.90
CA ILE A 2 27.25 -14.95 23.40
C ILE A 2 25.80 -14.58 23.10
N GLN A 3 24.96 -14.53 24.14
CA GLN A 3 23.58 -14.09 24.03
C GLN A 3 23.61 -12.62 23.63
N LYS A 4 23.25 -12.31 22.37
CA LYS A 4 23.22 -10.93 21.87
C LYS A 4 22.20 -10.17 22.73
N LYS A 5 22.65 -9.21 23.53
CA LYS A 5 21.75 -8.29 24.25
C LYS A 5 21.02 -7.45 23.22
N PHE A 6 19.71 -7.26 23.43
CA PHE A 6 18.92 -6.38 22.59
C PHE A 6 19.47 -4.96 22.66
N ASP A 7 19.87 -4.42 21.51
CA ASP A 7 20.28 -3.02 21.37
C ASP A 7 19.28 -2.32 20.45
N LYS A 8 18.60 -1.32 21.01
CA LYS A 8 17.63 -0.48 20.30
C LYS A 8 18.23 0.23 19.09
N ASN A 9 19.55 0.48 19.11
CA ASN A 9 20.26 1.19 18.04
C ASN A 9 21.09 0.24 17.16
N ASP A 10 20.85 -1.08 17.22
CA ASP A 10 21.53 -2.01 16.31
C ASP A 10 21.25 -1.60 14.85
N SER A 11 22.32 -1.56 14.05
CA SER A 11 22.28 -1.36 12.60
C SER A 11 21.25 -2.24 11.88
N PHE A 12 20.92 -3.40 12.45
CA PHE A 12 19.88 -4.30 11.96
C PHE A 12 18.48 -3.66 11.90
N TYR A 13 18.18 -2.70 12.78
CA TYR A 13 16.88 -2.04 12.86
C TYR A 13 16.77 -0.76 12.01
N TYR A 14 17.80 -0.46 11.22
CA TYR A 14 17.76 0.59 10.21
C TYR A 14 17.29 0.00 8.87
N ALA A 15 16.30 0.64 8.25
CA ALA A 15 15.60 0.09 7.12
C ALA A 15 16.42 0.18 5.81
N PRO A 16 16.86 -0.94 5.21
CA PRO A 16 17.59 -0.90 3.93
C PRO A 16 16.73 -0.33 2.80
N ALA A 17 15.42 -0.58 2.84
CA ALA A 17 14.44 -0.02 1.91
C ALA A 17 14.30 1.51 2.03
N ALA A 18 14.79 2.11 3.11
CA ALA A 18 14.93 3.57 3.29
C ALA A 18 16.41 3.99 3.30
N PHE A 19 17.24 3.29 2.53
CA PHE A 19 18.69 3.54 2.38
C PHE A 19 19.50 3.43 3.68
N GLY A 20 18.97 2.73 4.69
CA GLY A 20 19.58 2.63 6.02
C GLY A 20 19.60 3.95 6.80
N LEU A 21 18.90 4.98 6.31
CA LEU A 21 18.91 6.32 6.91
C LEU A 21 17.98 6.43 8.11
N PHE A 22 16.92 5.63 8.12
CA PHE A 22 15.85 5.70 9.12
C PHE A 22 15.70 4.38 9.86
N HIS A 23 15.47 4.47 11.17
CA HIS A 23 15.01 3.34 11.96
C HIS A 23 13.64 2.89 11.44
N TYR A 24 13.34 1.58 11.46
CA TYR A 24 12.11 1.05 10.88
C TYR A 24 10.82 1.71 11.40
N LYS A 25 10.77 2.07 12.70
CA LYS A 25 9.63 2.81 13.29
C LYS A 25 9.37 4.14 12.57
N ASP A 26 10.42 4.94 12.37
CA ASP A 26 10.29 6.26 11.74
C ASP A 26 10.03 6.13 10.24
N ALA A 27 10.70 5.17 9.59
CA ALA A 27 10.47 4.86 8.18
C ALA A 27 9.02 4.44 7.92
N ALA A 28 8.41 3.63 8.79
CA ALA A 28 7.01 3.22 8.67
C ALA A 28 6.04 4.41 8.83
N ILE A 29 6.34 5.38 9.69
CA ILE A 29 5.53 6.60 9.84
C ILE A 29 5.64 7.48 8.59
N ILE A 30 6.85 7.65 8.05
CA ILE A 30 7.05 8.37 6.78
C ILE A 30 6.29 7.68 5.64
N GLY A 31 6.38 6.35 5.57
CA GLY A 31 5.63 5.55 4.60
C GLY A 31 4.12 5.74 4.71
N ALA A 32 3.58 5.83 5.93
CA ALA A 32 2.18 6.15 6.18
C ALA A 32 1.76 7.53 5.65
N ILE A 33 2.58 8.56 5.90
CA ILE A 33 2.31 9.92 5.41
C ILE A 33 2.27 9.93 3.87
N LEU A 34 3.29 9.34 3.24
CA LEU A 34 3.38 9.25 1.78
C LEU A 34 2.21 8.44 1.18
N GLY A 35 1.83 7.33 1.83
CA GLY A 35 0.70 6.50 1.43
C GLY A 35 -0.62 7.26 1.47
N ILE A 36 -0.91 7.96 2.57
CA ILE A 36 -2.11 8.79 2.69
C ILE A 36 -2.13 9.90 1.65
N SER A 37 -1.00 10.61 1.44
CA SER A 37 -0.91 11.66 0.42
C SER A 37 -1.19 11.11 -0.99
N THR A 38 -0.61 9.96 -1.32
CA THR A 38 -0.80 9.30 -2.62
C THR A 38 -2.26 8.90 -2.82
N LEU A 39 -2.88 8.27 -1.81
CA LEU A 39 -4.29 7.86 -1.88
C LEU A 39 -5.26 9.03 -1.90
N ALA A 40 -4.94 10.15 -1.25
CA ALA A 40 -5.74 11.37 -1.33
C ALA A 40 -5.76 11.93 -2.76
N ILE A 41 -4.60 11.96 -3.43
CA ILE A 41 -4.49 12.36 -4.83
C ILE A 41 -5.27 11.39 -5.73
N THR A 42 -5.16 10.09 -5.49
CA THR A 42 -5.93 9.07 -6.21
C THR A 42 -7.44 9.27 -6.02
N GLY A 43 -7.90 9.49 -4.79
CA GLY A 43 -9.32 9.75 -4.50
C GLY A 43 -9.84 10.99 -5.21
N LEU A 44 -9.06 12.08 -5.23
CA LEU A 44 -9.39 13.28 -5.98
C LEU A 44 -9.46 13.02 -7.50
N THR A 45 -8.54 12.20 -8.02
CA THR A 45 -8.53 11.81 -9.43
C THR A 45 -9.79 11.01 -9.80
N PHE A 46 -10.17 10.02 -8.97
CA PHE A 46 -11.41 9.26 -9.16
C PHE A 46 -12.67 10.14 -9.07
N TYR A 47 -12.66 11.15 -8.18
CA TYR A 47 -13.75 12.13 -8.10
C TYR A 47 -13.92 12.91 -9.42
N PHE A 48 -12.83 13.40 -10.01
CA PHE A 48 -12.87 14.11 -11.29
C PHE A 48 -13.25 13.17 -12.45
N LEU A 49 -12.69 11.96 -12.50
CA LEU A 49 -13.02 10.96 -13.52
C LEU A 49 -14.51 10.61 -13.53
N GLN A 50 -15.15 10.57 -12.36
CA GLN A 50 -16.58 10.29 -12.23
C GLN A 50 -17.45 11.50 -12.61
N ASN A 51 -17.17 12.66 -12.01
CA ASN A 51 -18.10 13.80 -12.01
C ASN A 51 -17.89 14.76 -13.17
N THR A 52 -16.65 14.88 -13.67
CA THR A 52 -16.31 15.79 -14.76
C THR A 52 -16.25 15.07 -16.09
N TYR A 53 -15.61 13.89 -16.12
CA TYR A 53 -15.33 13.18 -17.36
C TYR A 53 -16.27 11.99 -17.62
N HIS A 54 -17.09 11.59 -16.64
CA HIS A 54 -17.99 10.43 -16.74
C HIS A 54 -17.30 9.13 -17.21
N ILE A 55 -16.00 9.00 -16.92
CA ILE A 55 -15.15 7.88 -17.32
C ILE A 55 -15.36 6.69 -16.40
N THR A 56 -15.36 6.90 -15.09
CA THR A 56 -15.54 5.81 -14.12
C THR A 56 -17.02 5.56 -13.84
N GLY A 57 -17.37 4.30 -13.59
CA GLY A 57 -18.69 3.94 -13.09
C GLY A 57 -18.83 4.29 -11.60
N ILE A 58 -20.06 4.61 -11.17
CA ILE A 58 -20.37 4.96 -9.77
C ILE A 58 -19.88 3.87 -8.81
N LEU A 59 -20.09 2.61 -9.16
CA LEU A 59 -19.65 1.47 -8.34
C LEU A 59 -18.13 1.46 -8.16
N THR A 60 -17.36 1.61 -9.25
CA THR A 60 -15.89 1.66 -9.22
C THR A 60 -15.39 2.80 -8.34
N THR A 61 -16.01 3.98 -8.48
CA THR A 61 -15.66 5.16 -7.69
C THR A 61 -15.95 4.92 -6.20
N ILE A 62 -17.12 4.37 -5.85
CA ILE A 62 -17.45 4.02 -4.45
C ILE A 62 -16.46 3.01 -3.89
N THR A 63 -16.14 1.93 -4.63
CA THR A 63 -15.18 0.92 -4.20
C THR A 63 -13.79 1.53 -3.96
N ALA A 64 -13.32 2.42 -4.84
CA ALA A 64 -12.06 3.13 -4.64
C ALA A 64 -12.05 3.95 -3.34
N PHE A 65 -13.13 4.69 -3.05
CA PHE A 65 -13.25 5.43 -1.80
C PHE A 65 -13.30 4.53 -0.56
N VAL A 66 -13.98 3.37 -0.64
CA VAL A 66 -13.99 2.39 0.46
C VAL A 66 -12.58 1.89 0.76
N VAL A 67 -11.78 1.58 -0.28
CA VAL A 67 -10.37 1.16 -0.11
C VAL A 67 -9.55 2.27 0.54
N ILE A 68 -9.67 3.52 0.06
CA ILE A 68 -8.96 4.68 0.63
C ILE A 68 -9.31 4.89 2.10
N VAL A 69 -10.59 4.85 2.47
CA VAL A 69 -11.04 5.01 3.86
C VAL A 69 -10.52 3.85 4.72
N SER A 70 -10.55 2.61 4.22
CA SER A 70 -10.02 1.45 4.93
C SER A 70 -8.52 1.58 5.19
N PHE A 71 -7.75 2.06 4.21
CA PHE A 71 -6.33 2.34 4.35
C PHE A 71 -6.06 3.42 5.40
N ILE A 72 -6.82 4.51 5.43
CA ILE A 72 -6.66 5.58 6.42
C ILE A 72 -6.89 5.05 7.83
N ILE A 73 -7.98 4.29 8.03
CA ILE A 73 -8.32 3.71 9.35
C ILE A 73 -7.22 2.78 9.83
N THR A 74 -6.77 1.87 8.96
CA THR A 74 -5.71 0.90 9.30
C THR A 74 -4.35 1.58 9.51
N THR A 75 -4.06 2.68 8.81
CA THR A 75 -2.86 3.48 9.02
C THR A 75 -2.88 4.16 10.39
N ILE A 76 -4.03 4.68 10.83
CA ILE A 76 -4.19 5.24 12.17
C ILE A 76 -3.94 4.15 13.23
N LEU A 77 -4.50 2.95 13.06
CA LEU A 77 -4.26 1.82 13.95
C LEU A 77 -2.78 1.43 14.01
N MET A 78 -2.11 1.42 12.87
CA MET A 78 -0.67 1.17 12.76
C MET A 78 0.13 2.21 13.56
N VAL A 79 -0.12 3.51 13.37
CA VAL A 79 0.58 4.58 14.10
C VAL A 79 0.34 4.44 15.60
N ILE A 80 -0.90 4.16 16.04
CA ILE A 80 -1.20 3.87 17.45
C ILE A 80 -0.41 2.64 17.93
N GLY A 81 -0.30 1.59 17.12
CA GLY A 81 0.50 0.40 17.42
C GLY A 81 1.98 0.71 17.61
N ILE A 82 2.55 1.56 16.75
CA ILE A 82 3.97 1.97 16.83
C ILE A 82 4.23 2.83 18.07
N VAL A 83 3.31 3.77 18.40
CA VAL A 83 3.44 4.67 19.55
C VAL A 83 3.22 3.93 20.87
N LYS A 84 2.21 3.06 20.94
CA LYS A 84 1.93 2.24 22.13
C LYS A 84 2.78 0.97 22.21
N GLU A 85 3.68 0.76 21.26
CA GLU A 85 4.56 -0.40 21.14
C GLU A 85 3.81 -1.74 21.20
N LYS A 86 2.63 -1.78 20.56
CA LYS A 86 1.77 -2.96 20.47
C LYS A 86 1.80 -3.50 19.03
N PRO A 87 2.57 -4.56 18.74
CA PRO A 87 2.73 -5.08 17.39
C PRO A 87 1.42 -5.66 16.81
N SER A 88 0.51 -6.17 17.65
CA SER A 88 -0.78 -6.73 17.22
C SER A 88 -1.68 -5.74 16.45
N LEU A 89 -1.53 -4.43 16.70
CA LEU A 89 -2.32 -3.39 16.04
C LEU A 89 -1.82 -3.04 14.63
N MET A 90 -0.66 -3.54 14.21
CA MET A 90 -0.05 -3.24 12.91
C MET A 90 -0.51 -4.20 11.80
N TRP A 91 -1.03 -5.37 12.17
CA TRP A 91 -1.51 -6.40 11.23
C TRP A 91 -2.57 -5.91 10.23
N PRO A 92 -3.59 -5.14 10.65
CA PRO A 92 -4.61 -4.66 9.71
C PRO A 92 -4.04 -3.89 8.52
N GLN A 93 -3.03 -3.04 8.76
CA GLN A 93 -2.37 -2.28 7.70
C GLN A 93 -1.57 -3.18 6.75
N MET A 94 -0.86 -4.19 7.27
CA MET A 94 -0.13 -5.15 6.44
C MET A 94 -1.07 -5.93 5.50
N THR A 95 -2.25 -6.30 5.99
CA THR A 95 -3.25 -7.03 5.20
C THR A 95 -3.83 -6.14 4.09
N ILE A 96 -4.16 -4.89 4.38
CA ILE A 96 -4.65 -3.96 3.35
C ILE A 96 -3.60 -3.72 2.27
N LEU A 97 -2.33 -3.51 2.64
CA LEU A 97 -1.25 -3.35 1.67
C LEU A 97 -1.10 -4.57 0.73
N GLN A 98 -1.24 -5.78 1.26
CA GLN A 98 -1.22 -7.00 0.45
C GLN A 98 -2.42 -7.10 -0.48
N PHE A 99 -3.61 -6.76 0.02
CA PHE A 99 -4.83 -6.74 -0.78
C PHE A 99 -4.74 -5.72 -1.93
N GLU A 100 -4.25 -4.51 -1.65
CA GLU A 100 -4.01 -3.48 -2.67
C GLU A 100 -2.99 -3.95 -3.71
N ASN A 101 -1.87 -4.52 -3.26
CA ASN A 101 -0.84 -5.05 -4.15
C ASN A 101 -1.39 -6.12 -5.10
N ILE A 102 -2.18 -7.08 -4.59
CA ILE A 102 -2.83 -8.11 -5.42
C ILE A 102 -3.80 -7.47 -6.42
N SER A 103 -4.62 -6.52 -5.97
CA SER A 103 -5.60 -5.83 -6.81
C SER A 103 -4.93 -5.08 -7.96
N LEU A 104 -3.83 -4.38 -7.67
CA LEU A 104 -3.02 -3.66 -8.66
C LEU A 104 -2.32 -4.62 -9.63
N PHE A 105 -1.80 -5.75 -9.15
CA PHE A 105 -1.24 -6.78 -10.03
C PHE A 105 -2.26 -7.34 -11.02
N ILE A 106 -3.48 -7.62 -10.55
CA ILE A 106 -4.59 -8.08 -11.40
C ILE A 106 -4.94 -7.01 -12.43
N LEU A 107 -5.12 -5.76 -11.97
CA LEU A 107 -5.46 -4.63 -12.85
C LEU A 107 -4.39 -4.40 -13.92
N GLY A 108 -3.12 -4.37 -13.54
CA GLY A 108 -2.01 -4.20 -14.46
C GLY A 108 -1.91 -5.33 -15.48
N THR A 109 -2.11 -6.57 -15.05
CA THR A 109 -2.11 -7.75 -15.94
C THR A 109 -3.28 -7.70 -16.93
N PHE A 110 -4.49 -7.39 -16.46
CA PHE A 110 -5.67 -7.24 -17.32
C PHE A 110 -5.47 -6.13 -18.34
N SER A 111 -4.80 -5.05 -17.95
CA SER A 111 -4.48 -3.93 -18.82
C SER A 111 -3.46 -4.30 -19.91
N ILE A 112 -2.48 -5.15 -19.61
CA ILE A 112 -1.55 -5.67 -20.63
C ILE A 112 -2.27 -6.62 -21.59
N ILE A 113 -3.11 -7.52 -21.07
CA ILE A 113 -3.88 -8.48 -21.87
C ILE A 113 -4.84 -7.75 -22.82
N SER A 114 -5.54 -6.71 -22.34
CA SER A 114 -6.47 -5.95 -23.16
C SER A 114 -5.78 -5.29 -24.36
N MET A 115 -4.55 -4.80 -24.19
CA MET A 115 -3.74 -4.28 -25.29
C MET A 115 -3.30 -5.38 -26.27
N ALA A 116 -2.84 -6.53 -25.76
CA ALA A 116 -2.37 -7.62 -26.60
C ALA A 116 -3.49 -8.25 -27.46
N CYS A 117 -4.72 -8.29 -26.93
CA CYS A 117 -5.87 -8.92 -27.58
C CYS A 117 -6.80 -7.94 -28.32
N GLY A 118 -6.53 -6.63 -28.26
CA GLY A 118 -7.25 -5.60 -29.01
C GLY A 118 -8.55 -5.08 -28.37
N THR A 119 -9.31 -4.31 -29.15
CA THR A 119 -10.42 -3.49 -28.67
C THR A 119 -11.62 -4.29 -28.12
N THR A 120 -11.89 -5.48 -28.68
CA THR A 120 -12.95 -6.38 -28.19
C THR A 120 -12.66 -6.87 -26.77
N ALA A 121 -11.41 -7.31 -26.51
CA ALA A 121 -10.97 -7.72 -25.19
C ALA A 121 -10.98 -6.55 -24.19
N THR A 122 -10.58 -5.37 -24.65
CA THR A 122 -10.61 -4.14 -23.83
C THR A 122 -12.02 -3.79 -23.37
N LYS A 123 -13.02 -3.81 -24.25
CA LYS A 123 -14.43 -3.57 -23.87
C LYS A 123 -14.96 -4.63 -22.92
N PHE A 124 -14.60 -5.89 -23.12
CA PHE A 124 -15.03 -6.98 -22.24
C PHE A 124 -14.41 -6.87 -20.83
N LEU A 125 -13.10 -6.61 -20.75
CA LEU A 125 -12.36 -6.59 -19.48
C LEU A 125 -12.51 -5.28 -18.70
N PHE A 126 -12.70 -4.14 -19.38
CA PHE A 126 -12.77 -2.84 -18.70
C PHE A 126 -14.16 -2.23 -18.71
N GLY A 127 -15.11 -2.75 -19.50
CA GLY A 127 -16.45 -2.19 -19.61
C GLY A 127 -17.25 -2.18 -18.30
N PHE A 128 -16.85 -2.97 -17.31
CA PHE A 128 -17.44 -2.92 -15.96
C PHE A 128 -16.78 -1.89 -15.04
N LEU A 129 -15.55 -1.45 -15.33
CA LEU A 129 -14.80 -0.50 -14.52
C LEU A 129 -14.94 0.93 -15.03
N VAL A 130 -14.81 1.10 -16.35
CA VAL A 130 -14.74 2.39 -17.04
C VAL A 130 -15.59 2.38 -18.32
N ASN A 131 -16.05 3.55 -18.70
CA ASN A 131 -16.68 3.81 -19.98
C ASN A 131 -15.59 3.90 -21.06
N VAL A 132 -15.37 2.80 -21.78
CA VAL A 132 -14.29 2.65 -22.78
C VAL A 132 -14.30 3.74 -23.87
N PRO A 133 -15.45 4.09 -24.48
CA PRO A 133 -15.52 5.23 -25.39
C PRO A 133 -15.03 6.56 -24.81
N GLU A 134 -15.46 6.90 -23.59
CA GLU A 134 -15.11 8.20 -22.97
C GLU A 134 -13.64 8.27 -22.56
N ILE A 135 -13.10 7.19 -21.98
CA ILE A 135 -11.69 7.14 -21.60
C ILE A 135 -10.78 7.21 -22.84
N GLU A 136 -11.18 6.60 -23.95
CA GLU A 136 -10.43 6.66 -25.21
C GLU A 136 -10.51 8.04 -25.86
N ASN A 137 -11.66 8.72 -25.75
CA ASN A 137 -11.83 10.10 -26.22
C ASN A 137 -10.96 11.10 -25.42
N HIS A 138 -10.88 10.95 -24.09
CA HIS A 138 -10.15 11.87 -23.23
C HIS A 138 -8.66 11.57 -23.06
N LEU A 139 -8.27 10.29 -23.02
CA LEU A 139 -6.89 9.86 -22.74
C LEU A 139 -6.18 9.24 -23.95
N GLY A 140 -6.89 9.07 -25.07
CA GLY A 140 -6.37 8.42 -26.27
C GLY A 140 -6.24 6.90 -26.13
N PRO A 141 -5.95 6.17 -27.22
CA PRO A 141 -5.96 4.70 -27.25
C PRO A 141 -4.89 4.03 -26.38
N ILE A 142 -3.91 4.80 -25.88
CA ILE A 142 -2.83 4.31 -25.02
C ILE A 142 -3.24 4.18 -23.54
N TRP A 143 -4.48 4.57 -23.18
CA TRP A 143 -4.93 4.56 -21.78
C TRP A 143 -4.75 3.22 -21.05
N PRO A 144 -4.91 2.02 -21.68
CA PRO A 144 -4.66 0.77 -20.96
C PRO A 144 -3.18 0.61 -20.60
N PHE A 145 -2.26 1.11 -21.41
CA PHE A 145 -0.84 1.13 -21.07
C PHE A 145 -0.59 1.99 -19.82
N ASN A 146 -1.23 3.16 -19.76
CA ASN A 146 -1.10 4.07 -18.62
C ASN A 146 -1.66 3.45 -17.33
N ILE A 147 -2.77 2.71 -17.41
CA ILE A 147 -3.30 1.95 -16.26
C ILE A 147 -2.33 0.85 -15.83
N ALA A 148 -1.71 0.13 -16.78
CA ALA A 148 -0.71 -0.87 -16.46
C ALA A 148 0.48 -0.26 -15.72
N ALA A 149 1.04 0.83 -16.26
CA ALA A 149 2.16 1.54 -15.68
C ALA A 149 1.83 2.07 -14.26
N ALA A 150 0.68 2.73 -14.11
CA ALA A 150 0.22 3.21 -12.81
C ALA A 150 0.02 2.07 -11.81
N SER A 151 -0.52 0.93 -12.25
CA SER A 151 -0.71 -0.26 -11.42
C SER A 151 0.62 -0.80 -10.89
N PHE A 152 1.63 -0.96 -11.75
CA PHE A 152 2.93 -1.47 -11.32
C PHE A 152 3.71 -0.48 -10.44
N VAL A 153 3.60 0.82 -10.70
CA VAL A 153 4.15 1.85 -9.80
C VAL A 153 3.45 1.77 -8.43
N GLY A 154 2.14 1.59 -8.42
CA GLY A 154 1.37 1.35 -7.19
C GLY A 154 1.84 0.10 -6.45
N CYS A 155 2.03 -1.04 -7.14
CA CYS A 155 2.56 -2.26 -6.54
C CYS A 155 3.92 -2.03 -5.87
N LEU A 156 4.82 -1.31 -6.54
CA LEU A 156 6.13 -0.96 -6.00
C LEU A 156 5.99 -0.19 -4.68
N LEU A 157 5.09 0.80 -4.61
CA LEU A 157 4.83 1.57 -3.39
C LEU A 157 4.24 0.69 -2.27
N CYS A 158 3.28 -0.18 -2.58
CA CYS A 158 2.68 -1.11 -1.61
C CYS A 158 3.74 -2.06 -1.03
N ILE A 159 4.57 -2.67 -1.88
CA ILE A 159 5.65 -3.58 -1.48
C ILE A 159 6.68 -2.83 -0.63
N TRP A 160 7.10 -1.64 -1.07
CA TRP A 160 8.05 -0.82 -0.33
C TRP A 160 7.54 -0.48 1.06
N PHE A 161 6.30 0.00 1.17
CA PHE A 161 5.71 0.32 2.47
C PHE A 161 5.55 -0.93 3.34
N GLN A 162 5.17 -2.05 2.74
CA GLN A 162 5.05 -3.31 3.47
C GLN A 162 6.38 -3.78 4.07
N VAL A 163 7.50 -3.66 3.34
CA VAL A 163 8.83 -4.02 3.87
C VAL A 163 9.17 -3.16 5.09
N LEU A 164 8.92 -1.84 5.02
CA LEU A 164 9.15 -0.94 6.16
C LEU A 164 8.28 -1.30 7.36
N LEU A 165 7.00 -1.56 7.11
CA LEU A 165 6.05 -1.91 8.14
C LEU A 165 6.40 -3.25 8.80
N ARG A 166 6.84 -4.23 8.01
CA ARG A 166 7.27 -5.54 8.52
C ARG A 166 8.50 -5.42 9.40
N GLY A 167 9.52 -4.67 8.98
CA GLY A 167 10.70 -4.44 9.81
C GLY A 167 10.37 -3.70 11.12
N ALA A 168 9.40 -2.76 11.10
CA ALA A 168 8.96 -2.09 12.31
C ALA A 168 8.23 -3.03 13.28
N TYR A 169 7.45 -3.96 12.74
CA TYR A 169 6.76 -4.99 13.50
C TYR A 169 7.73 -6.00 14.11
N ASP A 170 8.68 -6.50 13.32
CA ASP A 170 9.69 -7.44 13.79
C ASP A 170 10.56 -6.80 14.90
N TYR A 171 10.93 -5.52 14.77
CA TYR A 171 11.59 -4.76 15.84
C TYR A 171 10.78 -4.71 17.14
N LEU A 172 9.46 -4.47 17.06
CA LEU A 172 8.61 -4.40 18.25
C LEU A 172 8.42 -5.76 18.91
N LEU A 173 8.34 -6.84 18.12
CA LEU A 173 8.30 -8.21 18.64
C LEU A 173 9.60 -8.58 19.36
N ASP A 174 10.75 -8.27 18.76
CA ASP A 174 12.06 -8.49 19.39
C ASP A 174 12.13 -7.74 20.71
N LYS A 175 11.75 -6.45 20.71
CA LYS A 175 11.72 -5.63 21.91
C LYS A 175 10.87 -6.26 23.02
N GLU A 176 9.64 -6.69 22.68
CA GLU A 176 8.73 -7.33 23.63
C GLU A 176 9.31 -8.64 24.19
N PHE A 177 9.95 -9.44 23.35
CA PHE A 177 10.57 -10.71 23.73
C PHE A 177 11.76 -10.51 24.68
N PHE A 178 12.71 -9.64 24.33
CA PHE A 178 13.93 -9.43 25.12
C PHE A 178 13.65 -8.71 26.45
N GLU A 179 12.76 -7.71 26.46
CA GLU A 179 12.32 -7.09 27.72
C GLU A 179 11.51 -8.05 28.61
N GLY A 180 10.82 -9.02 28.01
CA GLY A 180 10.14 -10.10 28.71
C GLY A 180 11.11 -11.04 29.42
N ILE A 181 12.21 -11.42 28.75
CA ILE A 181 13.26 -12.28 29.32
C ILE A 181 13.96 -11.60 30.50
N GLU A 182 14.36 -10.34 30.38
CA GLU A 182 15.01 -9.61 31.49
C GLU A 182 14.13 -9.56 32.75
N LYS A 183 12.80 -9.41 32.59
CA LYS A 183 11.85 -9.42 33.71
C LYS A 183 11.73 -10.78 34.41
N ILE A 184 11.99 -11.87 33.70
CA ILE A 184 11.95 -13.22 34.26
C ILE A 184 13.26 -13.52 34.99
N GLU A 185 14.41 -13.10 34.43
CA GLU A 185 15.73 -13.31 35.04
C GLU A 185 15.98 -12.45 36.29
N LEU A 186 15.25 -11.33 36.45
CA LEU A 186 15.31 -10.45 37.63
C LEU A 186 14.34 -10.85 38.76
N LYS A 187 13.55 -11.92 38.60
CA LYS A 187 12.66 -12.49 39.63
C LYS A 187 13.24 -13.76 40.23
#